data_AF-A0A258RNE7-F1
#
_entry.id   AF-A0A258RNE7-F1
#
_cell.length_a   1.000
_cell.length_b   1.000
_cell.length_c   1.000
_cell.angle_alpha   90.00
_cell.angle_beta   90.00
_cell.angle_gamma   90.00
#
_symmetry.space_group_name_H-M   'P 1'
#
loop_
_entity.id
_entity.type
_entity.pdbx_description
1 polymer ?
#
loop_
_entity_poly.entity_id
_entity_poly.type
_entity_poly.pdbx_seq_one_letter_code
_entity_poly.pdbx_strand_id
1 'polypeptide(L)'
;MSDASSSPEALSAESECKVLASADLQKILQCLPHRYPFLLVDRVERIDSDNSCVGVKNVTANEPHFQGHFPGNPVMPGVLII
;
A
#
# COMPACT_ATOMS: atom_id res chain seq x y z
N MET A 1 -2.35 54.85 16.75
CA MET A 1 -2.54 54.43 15.35
C MET A 1 -1.23 53.78 14.90
N SER A 2 -0.81 52.63 15.45
CA SER A 2 -1.36 51.27 15.24
C SER A 2 -1.60 51.02 13.75
N ASP A 3 -0.90 50.15 13.03
CA ASP A 3 0.08 49.13 13.41
C ASP A 3 0.99 48.85 12.22
N ALA A 4 2.25 48.54 12.49
CA ALA A 4 3.10 47.82 11.57
C ALA A 4 2.64 46.36 11.55
N SER A 5 2.03 45.90 10.46
CA SER A 5 1.84 44.47 10.24
C SER A 5 2.96 43.95 9.31
N SER A 6 4.05 43.58 9.98
CA SER A 6 4.99 42.58 9.51
C SER A 6 4.25 41.35 8.98
N SER A 7 4.67 40.83 7.82
CA SER A 7 4.45 39.41 7.49
C SER A 7 5.05 38.56 8.62
N PRO A 8 4.47 37.40 8.98
CA PRO A 8 4.56 36.18 8.17
C PRO A 8 3.22 35.41 8.21
N GLU A 9 2.95 34.42 7.37
CA GLU A 9 3.37 33.04 7.61
C GLU A 9 3.12 32.23 6.34
N ALA A 10 4.21 31.92 5.64
CA ALA A 10 4.30 30.64 4.97
C ALA A 10 4.31 29.56 6.07
N LEU A 11 3.13 29.12 6.51
CA LEU A 11 3.01 27.91 7.32
C LEU A 11 2.80 26.72 6.36
N SER A 12 3.90 26.00 6.21
CA SER A 12 3.99 24.61 5.81
C SER A 12 2.74 23.81 6.16
N ALA A 13 1.93 23.50 5.15
CA ALA A 13 1.13 22.29 5.19
C ALA A 13 2.07 21.11 4.92
N GLU A 14 2.97 20.83 5.88
CA GLU A 14 3.38 19.45 6.07
C GLU A 14 2.07 18.72 6.41
N SER A 15 1.51 18.07 5.40
CA SER A 15 0.36 17.21 5.59
C SER A 15 0.77 16.18 6.63
N GLU A 16 0.29 16.35 7.86
CA GLU A 16 0.27 15.27 8.83
C GLU A 16 -0.40 14.11 8.10
N CYS A 17 0.42 13.16 7.63
CA CYS A 17 -0.07 11.89 7.17
C CYS A 17 -0.48 11.14 8.43
N LYS A 18 -1.61 11.59 9.01
CA LYS A 18 -2.38 10.96 10.06
C LYS A 18 -2.36 9.48 9.68
N VAL A 19 -1.94 8.62 10.61
CA VAL A 19 -1.83 7.18 10.32
C VAL A 19 -3.25 6.67 10.14
N LEU A 20 -3.74 6.82 8.92
CA LEU A 20 -5.06 6.43 8.52
C LEU A 20 -4.98 4.92 8.24
N ALA A 21 -5.94 4.23 8.87
CA ALA A 21 -6.15 2.79 9.02
C ALA A 21 -5.17 1.79 8.36
N SER A 22 -4.80 0.74 9.10
CA SER A 22 -4.13 -0.45 8.56
C SER A 22 -5.08 -1.65 8.42
N ALA A 23 -4.78 -2.55 7.49
CA ALA A 23 -5.53 -3.78 7.26
C ALA A 23 -4.60 -5.00 7.31
N ASP A 24 -4.94 -5.96 8.16
CA ASP A 24 -4.32 -7.28 8.19
C ASP A 24 -5.04 -8.24 7.21
N LEU A 25 -4.53 -9.47 7.10
CA LEU A 25 -5.08 -10.47 6.19
C LEU A 25 -6.57 -10.74 6.44
N GLN A 26 -7.02 -10.74 7.70
CA GLN A 26 -8.43 -11.02 8.01
C GLN A 26 -9.35 -9.92 7.51
N LYS A 27 -8.98 -8.64 7.70
CA LYS A 27 -9.71 -7.52 7.12
C LYS A 27 -9.68 -7.55 5.60
N ILE A 28 -8.52 -7.81 5.00
CA ILE A 28 -8.38 -7.91 3.54
C ILE A 28 -9.31 -8.98 2.97
N LEU A 29 -9.41 -10.15 3.60
CA LEU A 29 -10.30 -11.24 3.18
C LEU A 29 -11.78 -10.89 3.27
N GLN A 30 -12.17 -10.02 4.22
CA GLN A 30 -13.53 -9.53 4.36
C GLN A 30 -13.86 -8.45 3.31
N CYS A 31 -12.89 -7.59 3.00
CA CYS A 31 -13.08 -6.47 2.06
C CYS A 31 -12.96 -6.89 0.59
N LEU A 32 -12.04 -7.80 0.26
CA LEU A 32 -11.78 -8.23 -1.12
C LEU A 32 -12.38 -9.61 -1.42
N PRO A 33 -12.95 -9.82 -2.61
CA PRO A 33 -13.47 -11.12 -3.02
C PRO A 33 -12.37 -12.11 -3.43
N HIS A 34 -11.15 -11.62 -3.73
CA HIS A 34 -10.02 -12.43 -4.19
C HIS A 34 -9.61 -13.49 -3.16
N ARG A 35 -9.28 -14.69 -3.63
CA ARG A 35 -8.82 -15.83 -2.83
C ARG A 35 -7.62 -16.48 -3.51
N TYR A 36 -6.96 -17.40 -2.81
CA TYR A 36 -5.87 -18.18 -3.40
C TYR A 36 -6.30 -18.80 -4.75
N PRO A 37 -5.46 -18.73 -5.80
CA PRO A 37 -4.10 -18.19 -5.85
C PRO A 37 -3.98 -16.71 -6.30
N PHE A 38 -5.06 -15.93 -6.26
CA PHE A 38 -5.15 -14.57 -6.81
C PHE A 38 -5.39 -13.46 -5.77
N LEU A 39 -5.32 -13.78 -4.48
CA LEU A 39 -5.19 -12.76 -3.44
C LEU A 39 -3.72 -12.37 -3.30
N LEU A 40 -3.36 -11.18 -3.79
CA LEU A 40 -1.98 -10.73 -3.91
C LEU A 40 -1.66 -9.50 -3.05
N VAL A 41 -2.38 -9.33 -1.94
CA VAL A 41 -2.11 -8.31 -0.92
C VAL A 41 -2.11 -8.99 0.45
N ASP A 42 -0.99 -8.94 1.16
CA ASP A 42 -0.84 -9.61 2.46
C ASP A 42 -1.18 -8.68 3.63
N ARG A 43 -0.84 -7.39 3.49
CA ARG A 43 -1.06 -6.36 4.51
C ARG A 43 -1.17 -4.98 3.87
N VAL A 44 -1.95 -4.10 4.48
CA VAL A 44 -1.93 -2.66 4.20
C VAL A 44 -1.40 -1.93 5.42
N GLU A 45 -0.31 -1.19 5.26
CA GLU A 45 0.39 -0.51 6.36
C GLU A 45 -0.17 0.88 6.63
N ARG A 46 -0.68 1.56 5.59
CA ARG A 46 -1.23 2.92 5.66
C ARG A 46 -2.32 3.08 4.59
N ILE A 47 -3.46 3.66 4.95
CA ILE A 47 -4.56 3.97 4.02
C ILE A 47 -4.97 5.43 4.22
N ASP A 48 -4.62 6.34 3.32
CA ASP A 48 -5.12 7.71 3.33
C ASP A 48 -6.51 7.81 2.68
N SER A 49 -7.54 7.42 3.44
CA SER A 49 -8.95 7.48 3.04
C SER A 49 -9.14 6.95 1.61
N ASP A 50 -9.67 7.75 0.68
CA ASP A 50 -9.86 7.40 -0.72
C ASP A 50 -8.70 7.89 -1.63
N ASN A 51 -7.68 8.55 -1.09
CA ASN A 51 -6.61 9.17 -1.87
C ASN A 51 -5.49 8.19 -2.21
N SER A 52 -5.00 7.43 -1.23
CA SER A 52 -3.86 6.53 -1.43
C SER A 52 -3.77 5.43 -0.36
N CYS A 53 -3.01 4.38 -0.64
CA CYS A 53 -2.62 3.40 0.37
C CYS A 53 -1.24 2.81 0.08
N VAL A 54 -0.61 2.24 1.10
CA VAL A 54 0.67 1.51 1.01
C VAL A 54 0.44 0.08 1.47
N GLY A 55 0.55 -0.86 0.53
CA GLY A 55 0.38 -2.29 0.74
C GLY A 55 1.68 -3.08 0.63
N VAL A 56 1.66 -4.29 1.17
CA VAL A 56 2.75 -5.25 1.12
C VAL A 56 2.23 -6.58 0.57
N LYS A 57 2.98 -7.13 -0.38
CA LYS A 57 2.89 -8.52 -0.82
C LYS A 57 4.26 -9.17 -0.64
N ASN A 58 4.35 -10.16 0.24
CA ASN A 58 5.55 -10.95 0.38
C ASN A 58 5.70 -11.85 -0.84
N VAL A 59 6.92 -11.96 -1.34
CA VAL A 59 7.25 -12.82 -2.48
C VAL A 59 8.06 -14.01 -1.97
N THR A 60 7.58 -15.22 -2.23
CA THR A 60 8.24 -16.46 -1.80
C THR A 60 8.28 -17.50 -2.90
N ALA A 61 9.38 -18.25 -3.00
CA ALA A 61 9.54 -19.33 -3.99
C ALA A 61 8.47 -20.43 -3.90
N ASN A 62 7.70 -20.49 -2.80
CA ASN A 62 6.60 -21.43 -2.60
C ASN A 62 5.27 -21.00 -3.26
N GLU A 63 5.25 -19.92 -4.06
CA GLU A 63 4.06 -19.50 -4.79
C GLU A 63 3.86 -20.27 -6.11
N PRO A 64 2.60 -20.58 -6.50
CA PRO A 64 2.32 -21.49 -7.61
C PRO A 64 2.85 -21.01 -8.96
N HIS A 65 2.90 -19.70 -9.20
CA HIS A 65 3.38 -19.16 -10.48
C HIS A 65 4.90 -19.37 -10.68
N PHE A 66 5.69 -19.55 -9.62
CA PHE A 66 7.12 -19.82 -9.75
C PHE A 66 7.45 -21.21 -10.28
N GLN A 67 6.50 -22.14 -10.29
CA GLN A 67 6.67 -23.44 -10.97
C GLN A 67 6.84 -23.27 -12.48
N GLY A 68 6.26 -22.22 -13.07
CA GLY A 68 6.29 -21.95 -14.51
C GLY A 68 6.95 -20.63 -14.92
N HIS A 69 7.28 -19.75 -13.98
CA HIS A 69 7.77 -18.40 -14.29
C HIS A 69 9.06 -18.05 -13.50
N PHE A 70 10.23 -18.55 -13.90
CA PHE A 70 10.49 -19.60 -14.91
C PHE A 70 11.13 -20.82 -14.23
N PRO A 71 10.99 -22.04 -14.79
CA PRO A 71 11.64 -23.22 -14.21
C PRO A 71 13.16 -23.00 -14.02
N GLY A 72 13.64 -23.19 -12.79
CA GLY A 72 15.05 -22.97 -12.43
C GLY A 72 15.48 -21.51 -12.27
N ASN A 73 14.60 -20.54 -12.55
CA ASN A 73 14.85 -19.11 -12.37
C ASN A 73 13.53 -18.39 -11.99
N PRO A 74 13.11 -18.43 -10.72
CA PRO A 74 11.85 -17.84 -10.28
C PRO A 74 11.90 -16.31 -10.37
N VAL A 75 10.97 -15.72 -11.13
CA VAL A 75 10.85 -14.26 -11.35
C VAL A 75 9.39 -13.87 -11.13
N MET A 76 9.11 -12.81 -10.36
CA MET A 76 7.73 -12.40 -10.10
C MET A 76 7.08 -11.95 -11.42
N PRO A 77 5.94 -12.51 -11.85
CA PRO A 77 5.28 -12.06 -13.07
C PRO A 77 4.85 -10.60 -12.94
N GLY A 78 5.33 -9.74 -13.85
CA GLY A 78 5.03 -8.30 -13.80
C GLY A 78 3.54 -7.98 -13.86
N VAL A 79 2.76 -8.81 -14.57
CA VAL A 79 1.29 -8.70 -14.67
C VAL A 79 0.56 -8.95 -13.35
N LEU A 80 1.20 -9.58 -12.36
CA LEU A 80 0.62 -9.79 -11.03
C LEU A 80 0.94 -8.64 -10.06
N ILE A 81 1.76 -7.67 -10.47
CA ILE A 81 2.11 -6.47 -9.68
C ILE A 81 1.13 -5.31 -9.97
N ILE A 82 0.46 -5.36 -11.13
CA ILE A 82 -0.49 -4.34 -11.62
C ILE A 82 -1.88 -4.56 -11.01
#